data_AF-A0A852X4A4-F1
#
_entry.id   AF-A0A852X4A4-F1
#
_cell.length_a   1.000
_cell.length_b   1.000
_cell.length_c   1.000
_cell.angle_alpha   90.00
_cell.angle_beta   90.00
_cell.angle_gamma   90.00
#
_symmetry.space_group_name_H-M   'P 1'
#
loop_
_entity.id
_entity.type
_entity.pdbx_description
1 polymer ?
#
loop_
_entity_poly.entity_id
_entity_poly.type
_entity_poly.pdbx_seq_one_letter_code
_entity_poly.pdbx_strand_id
1 'polypeptide(L)'
;MDEHVDDPLEELAQAPVDEGAESKTGEGTEGEDGAAPSTAAVPRVLVVSLSGSIVGWSLGWDLGAFGIFIGYGRENLIAVASLVVLAVSLVHPSKVRIGWPTRIILTLPAVSMLVLALGPDALWRDAVAPEDISDVNLAWLLGLLLVTGIYFLSLPFLLYALGRLIGVGLFDLPRREQVVCVVLVASITVLGTVAGANHPRLVTCENFERAGDYQPPDCTR
;
A
#
# COMPACT_ATOMS: atom_id res chain seq x y z
N MET A 1 -48.79 -0.03 18.42
CA MET A 1 -47.78 -0.83 19.16
C MET A 1 -46.48 -0.33 18.59
N ASP A 2 -46.07 0.80 19.17
CA ASP A 2 -44.98 1.64 18.68
C ASP A 2 -43.78 1.37 19.58
N GLU A 3 -42.79 0.70 19.02
CA GLU A 3 -41.58 0.32 19.72
C GLU A 3 -40.59 1.49 19.61
N HIS A 4 -40.52 2.25 20.71
CA HIS A 4 -39.57 3.33 20.90
C HIS A 4 -38.18 2.71 21.14
N VAL A 5 -37.29 2.86 20.17
CA VAL A 5 -35.89 2.42 20.26
C VAL A 5 -35.09 3.60 20.79
N ASP A 6 -34.72 3.54 22.07
CA ASP A 6 -33.85 4.50 22.72
C ASP A 6 -32.41 4.37 22.20
N ASP A 7 -31.83 5.50 21.79
CA ASP A 7 -30.52 5.64 21.15
C ASP A 7 -29.41 5.73 22.24
N PRO A 8 -28.49 4.76 22.38
CA PRO A 8 -27.53 4.71 23.48
C PRO A 8 -26.27 5.59 23.29
N LEU A 9 -26.32 6.64 22.46
CA LEU A 9 -25.13 7.39 22.04
C LEU A 9 -24.93 8.78 22.67
N GLU A 10 -25.79 9.24 23.58
CA GLU A 10 -25.63 10.56 24.22
C GLU A 10 -24.83 10.61 25.53
N GLU A 11 -24.42 9.47 26.11
CA GLU A 11 -23.82 9.43 27.45
C GLU A 11 -22.29 9.32 27.49
N LEU A 12 -21.56 10.00 26.60
CA LEU A 12 -20.08 10.06 26.67
C LEU A 12 -19.48 11.47 26.57
N ALA A 13 -20.31 12.52 26.67
CA ALA A 13 -19.85 13.89 26.61
C ALA A 13 -19.96 14.61 27.97
N GLN A 14 -19.11 14.24 28.94
CA GLN A 14 -18.66 15.13 30.04
C GLN A 14 -17.72 14.38 30.99
N ALA A 15 -16.41 14.43 30.72
CA ALA A 15 -15.40 14.23 31.76
C ALA A 15 -14.72 15.58 32.03
N PRO A 16 -14.71 16.07 33.29
CA PRO A 16 -14.05 17.31 33.65
C PRO A 16 -12.52 17.18 33.55
N VAL A 17 -11.90 18.21 32.98
CA VAL A 17 -10.45 18.40 32.97
C VAL A 17 -10.05 18.96 34.34
N ASP A 18 -9.50 18.11 35.20
CA ASP A 18 -8.90 18.53 36.48
C ASP A 18 -7.57 19.26 36.21
N GLU A 19 -7.60 20.59 36.35
CA GLU A 19 -6.43 21.42 36.57
C GLU A 19 -5.96 21.28 38.03
N GLY A 20 -4.72 20.82 38.22
CA GLY A 20 -3.96 21.12 39.44
C GLY A 20 -3.47 19.91 40.22
N ALA A 21 -2.21 19.54 39.98
CA ALA A 21 -1.39 18.91 41.00
C ALA A 21 0.08 19.30 40.79
N GLU A 22 0.45 20.38 41.47
CA GLU A 22 1.80 20.79 41.79
C GLU A 22 2.52 19.65 42.54
N SER A 23 3.37 18.89 41.84
CA SER A 23 4.12 17.79 42.44
C SER A 23 5.47 18.29 42.94
N LYS A 24 5.60 18.26 44.26
CA LYS A 24 6.78 18.59 45.05
C LYS A 24 8.00 17.77 44.64
N THR A 25 9.10 18.49 44.51
CA THR A 25 10.49 18.03 44.59
C THR A 25 10.68 17.09 45.78
N GLY A 26 10.82 15.80 45.50
CA GLY A 26 11.25 14.77 46.44
C GLY A 26 12.65 14.30 46.07
N GLU A 27 13.62 14.78 46.84
CA GLU A 27 15.03 14.40 46.79
C GLU A 27 15.22 13.10 47.57
N GLY A 28 15.94 12.13 46.97
CA GLY A 28 16.52 10.99 47.68
C GLY A 28 15.87 9.64 47.38
N THR A 29 16.51 8.83 46.52
CA THR A 29 17.33 7.68 46.96
C THR A 29 17.94 6.98 45.75
N GLU A 30 19.27 6.96 45.71
CA GLU A 30 20.07 6.05 44.92
C GLU A 30 19.70 4.60 45.26
N GLY A 31 19.63 3.73 44.25
CA GLY A 31 19.73 2.30 44.44
C GLY A 31 18.65 1.46 43.78
N GLU A 32 18.60 1.45 42.44
CA GLU A 32 18.40 0.21 41.70
C GLU A 32 18.83 0.44 40.26
N ASP A 33 19.95 -0.17 39.87
CA ASP A 33 20.47 -0.29 38.50
C ASP A 33 19.54 -1.18 37.66
N GLY A 34 18.26 -0.84 37.60
CA GLY A 34 17.38 -1.23 36.52
C GLY A 34 17.73 -0.35 35.33
N ALA A 35 18.82 -0.67 34.64
CA ALA A 35 19.10 -0.14 33.32
C ALA A 35 17.90 -0.50 32.43
N ALA A 36 16.88 0.37 32.44
CA ALA A 36 15.80 0.34 31.50
C ALA A 36 16.47 0.20 30.13
N PRO A 37 16.18 -0.87 29.36
CA PRO A 37 16.85 -1.08 28.10
C PRO A 37 16.68 0.22 27.34
N SER A 38 17.80 0.91 27.10
CA SER A 38 17.88 2.01 26.16
C SER A 38 17.05 1.53 24.98
N THR A 39 15.92 2.19 24.74
CA THR A 39 15.10 1.96 23.56
C THR A 39 16.00 2.39 22.42
N ALA A 40 16.90 1.47 22.04
CA ALA A 40 17.95 1.66 21.08
C ALA A 40 17.20 2.09 19.85
N ALA A 41 17.34 3.37 19.52
CA ALA A 41 16.51 4.02 18.51
C ALA A 41 16.56 3.12 17.28
N VAL A 42 15.44 2.44 16.99
CA VAL A 42 15.40 1.42 15.95
C VAL A 42 15.89 2.12 14.69
N PRO A 43 16.99 1.65 14.07
CA PRO A 43 17.60 2.39 12.98
C PRO A 43 16.54 2.59 11.90
N ARG A 44 16.32 3.85 11.50
CA ARG A 44 15.27 4.22 10.54
C ARG A 44 15.34 3.36 9.26
N VAL A 45 16.56 3.00 8.85
CA VAL A 45 16.87 2.03 7.78
C VAL A 45 16.09 0.73 7.93
N LEU A 46 16.03 0.16 9.14
CA LEU A 46 15.38 -1.12 9.41
C LEU A 46 13.86 -1.01 9.29
N VAL A 47 13.26 0.07 9.79
CA VAL A 47 11.82 0.30 9.65
C VAL A 47 11.43 0.45 8.18
N VAL A 48 12.20 1.22 7.41
CA VAL A 48 11.88 1.47 6.00
C VAL A 48 12.10 0.22 5.15
N SER A 49 13.21 -0.48 5.36
CA SER A 49 13.48 -1.73 4.64
C SER A 49 12.46 -2.81 4.99
N LEU A 50 12.08 -2.96 6.27
CA LEU A 50 11.06 -3.94 6.68
C LEU A 50 9.71 -3.65 6.02
N SER A 51 9.21 -2.42 6.15
CA SER A 51 7.93 -2.01 5.54
C SER A 51 7.95 -2.16 4.02
N GLY A 52 9.03 -1.70 3.38
CA GLY A 52 9.21 -1.84 1.93
C GLY A 52 9.27 -3.30 1.50
N SER A 53 9.88 -4.17 2.30
CA SER A 53 10.03 -5.60 2.01
C SER A 53 8.74 -6.38 2.17
N ILE A 54 7.88 -6.02 3.13
CA ILE A 54 6.54 -6.62 3.26
C ILE A 54 5.72 -6.33 2.00
N VAL A 55 5.74 -5.07 1.55
CA VAL A 55 5.05 -4.67 0.31
C VAL A 55 5.68 -5.36 -0.90
N GLY A 56 7.01 -5.38 -0.97
CA GLY A 56 7.78 -6.00 -2.05
C GLY A 56 7.53 -7.50 -2.18
N TRP A 57 7.57 -8.23 -1.06
CA TRP A 57 7.22 -9.66 -1.00
C TRP A 57 5.84 -9.91 -1.59
N SER A 58 4.85 -9.14 -1.13
CA SER A 58 3.47 -9.29 -1.54
C SER A 58 3.30 -9.01 -3.05
N LEU A 59 3.93 -7.96 -3.57
CA LEU A 59 3.95 -7.68 -5.03
C LEU A 59 4.63 -8.79 -5.81
N GLY A 60 5.76 -9.29 -5.30
CA GLY A 60 6.51 -10.36 -5.92
C GLY A 60 5.67 -11.62 -6.03
N TRP A 61 5.05 -12.03 -4.92
CA TRP A 61 4.19 -13.20 -4.84
C TRP A 61 3.07 -13.16 -5.86
N ASP A 62 2.31 -12.06 -5.93
CA ASP A 62 1.19 -11.95 -6.87
C ASP A 62 1.66 -12.03 -8.32
N LEU A 63 2.77 -11.38 -8.65
CA LEU A 63 3.37 -11.46 -9.98
C LEU A 63 3.75 -12.90 -10.34
N GLY A 64 4.32 -13.65 -9.39
CA GLY A 64 4.71 -15.04 -9.60
C GLY A 64 3.52 -15.99 -9.68
N ALA A 65 2.53 -15.82 -8.81
CA ALA A 65 1.41 -16.75 -8.67
C ALA A 65 0.35 -16.57 -9.76
N PHE A 66 0.08 -15.33 -10.17
CA PHE A 66 -0.99 -15.02 -11.11
C PHE A 66 -0.47 -14.56 -12.48
N GLY A 67 0.81 -14.23 -12.62
CA GLY A 67 1.36 -13.64 -13.84
C GLY A 67 0.83 -12.23 -14.13
N ILE A 68 0.08 -11.64 -13.20
CA ILE A 68 -0.53 -10.32 -13.33
C ILE A 68 0.24 -9.35 -12.43
N PHE A 69 0.74 -8.25 -13.00
CA PHE A 69 1.54 -7.27 -12.26
C PHE A 69 0.76 -6.53 -11.17
N ILE A 70 -0.55 -6.38 -11.32
CA ILE A 70 -1.43 -5.64 -10.41
C ILE A 70 -2.77 -6.37 -10.35
N GLY A 71 -3.01 -7.17 -9.32
CA GLY A 71 -4.34 -7.73 -9.08
C GLY A 71 -5.38 -6.63 -8.80
N TYR A 72 -6.65 -6.90 -9.09
CA TYR A 72 -7.77 -5.95 -8.92
C TYR A 72 -7.78 -5.24 -7.55
N GLY A 73 -7.42 -5.96 -6.48
CA GLY A 73 -7.34 -5.38 -5.12
C GLY A 73 -6.27 -4.30 -4.97
N ARG A 74 -5.11 -4.45 -5.61
CA ARG A 74 -4.01 -3.47 -5.52
C ARG A 74 -4.26 -2.25 -6.38
N GLU A 75 -4.96 -2.43 -7.49
CA GLU A 75 -5.31 -1.33 -8.37
C GLU A 75 -6.16 -0.28 -7.62
N ASN A 76 -7.16 -0.75 -6.88
CA ASN A 76 -7.99 0.08 -6.01
C ASN A 76 -7.17 0.78 -4.92
N LEU A 77 -6.22 0.08 -4.29
CA LEU A 77 -5.37 0.67 -3.26
C LEU A 77 -4.49 1.79 -3.83
N ILE A 78 -3.88 1.58 -5.00
CA ILE A 78 -3.07 2.61 -5.67
C ILE A 78 -3.93 3.82 -6.02
N ALA A 79 -5.13 3.61 -6.56
CA ALA A 79 -6.05 4.69 -6.89
C ALA A 79 -6.51 5.47 -5.65
N VAL A 80 -6.87 4.79 -4.55
CA VAL A 80 -7.24 5.44 -3.29
C VAL A 80 -6.06 6.21 -2.71
N ALA A 81 -4.87 5.60 -2.67
CA ALA A 81 -3.66 6.26 -2.17
C ALA A 81 -3.30 7.51 -3.00
N SER A 82 -3.42 7.43 -4.33
CA SER A 82 -3.14 8.58 -5.20
C SER A 82 -4.15 9.71 -5.00
N LEU A 83 -5.43 9.38 -4.81
CA LEU A 83 -6.48 10.35 -4.48
C LEU A 83 -6.25 11.02 -3.12
N VAL A 84 -5.88 10.26 -2.10
CA VAL A 84 -5.57 10.81 -0.77
C VAL A 84 -4.37 11.76 -0.85
N VAL A 85 -3.28 11.35 -1.51
CA VAL A 85 -2.09 12.19 -1.69
C VAL A 85 -2.43 13.46 -2.47
N LEU A 86 -3.24 13.34 -3.52
CA LEU A 86 -3.71 14.48 -4.30
C LEU A 86 -4.56 15.43 -3.44
N ALA A 87 -5.53 14.91 -2.68
CA ALA A 87 -6.37 15.70 -1.80
C ALA A 87 -5.54 16.45 -0.74
N VAL A 88 -4.60 15.77 -0.08
CA VAL A 88 -3.69 16.40 0.88
C VAL A 88 -2.83 17.48 0.20
N SER A 89 -2.33 17.23 -1.01
CA SER A 89 -1.58 18.22 -1.79
C SER A 89 -2.41 19.45 -2.18
N LEU A 90 -3.73 19.31 -2.33
CA LEU A 90 -4.64 20.41 -2.65
C LEU A 90 -5.02 21.22 -1.41
N VAL A 91 -5.27 20.55 -0.27
CA VAL A 91 -5.64 21.19 1.00
C VAL A 91 -4.43 21.87 1.66
N HIS A 92 -3.24 21.26 1.57
CA HIS A 92 -2.03 21.73 2.24
C HIS A 92 -0.88 22.05 1.26
N PRO A 93 -1.05 23.00 0.32
CA PRO A 93 -0.05 23.30 -0.71
C PRO A 93 1.26 23.85 -0.12
N SER A 94 1.22 24.39 1.10
CA SER A 94 2.40 24.91 1.80
C SER A 94 3.31 23.81 2.34
N LYS A 95 2.76 22.65 2.70
CA LYS A 95 3.50 21.51 3.25
C LYS A 95 4.00 20.58 2.15
N VAL A 96 3.22 20.44 1.09
CA VAL A 96 3.47 19.49 0.00
C VAL A 96 3.61 20.26 -1.31
N ARG A 97 4.83 20.74 -1.58
CA ARG A 97 5.18 21.39 -2.86
C ARG A 97 5.35 20.33 -3.96
N ILE A 98 4.23 19.88 -4.50
CA ILE A 98 4.17 19.01 -5.68
C ILE A 98 3.88 19.86 -6.91
N GLY A 99 4.69 19.71 -7.96
CA GLY A 99 4.49 20.40 -9.24
C GLY A 99 3.19 19.96 -9.92
N TRP A 100 2.61 20.87 -10.72
CA TRP A 100 1.41 20.57 -11.52
C TRP A 100 1.49 19.28 -12.36
N PRO A 101 2.62 18.93 -13.05
CA PRO A 101 2.68 17.66 -13.80
C PRO A 101 2.51 16.43 -12.91
N THR A 102 3.07 16.44 -11.71
CA THR A 102 2.92 15.31 -10.77
C THR A 102 1.48 15.17 -10.27
N ARG A 103 0.73 16.28 -10.13
CA ARG A 103 -0.70 16.23 -9.78
C ARG A 103 -1.50 15.52 -10.88
N ILE A 104 -1.21 15.78 -12.14
CA ILE A 104 -1.83 15.07 -13.28
C ILE A 104 -1.49 13.58 -13.23
N ILE A 105 -0.21 13.24 -13.01
CA ILE A 105 0.21 11.83 -12.91
C ILE A 105 -0.53 11.11 -11.77
N LEU A 106 -0.75 11.77 -10.63
CA LEU A 106 -1.50 11.21 -9.49
C LEU A 106 -3.00 11.03 -9.78
N THR A 107 -3.57 11.78 -10.71
CA THR A 107 -4.96 11.57 -11.15
C THR A 107 -5.11 10.37 -12.09
N LEU A 108 -4.02 9.93 -12.75
CA LEU A 108 -4.12 8.87 -13.76
C LEU A 108 -4.72 7.56 -13.23
N PRO A 109 -4.33 7.02 -12.06
CA PRO A 109 -4.93 5.79 -11.52
C PRO A 109 -6.44 5.93 -11.21
N ALA A 110 -6.87 7.11 -10.77
CA ALA A 110 -8.29 7.36 -10.50
C ALA A 110 -9.08 7.54 -11.80
N VAL A 111 -8.48 8.18 -12.80
CA VAL A 111 -9.08 8.35 -14.12
C VAL A 111 -9.15 7.00 -14.84
N SER A 112 -8.14 6.14 -14.75
CA SER A 112 -8.21 4.79 -15.34
C SER A 112 -9.32 3.98 -14.72
N MET A 113 -9.47 4.01 -13.39
CA MET A 113 -10.60 3.39 -12.70
C MET A 113 -11.95 3.95 -13.16
N LEU A 114 -12.08 5.26 -13.31
CA LEU A 114 -13.30 5.88 -13.80
C LEU A 114 -13.61 5.49 -15.24
N VAL A 115 -12.60 5.41 -16.11
CA VAL A 115 -12.74 4.99 -17.50
C VAL A 115 -13.17 3.52 -17.58
N LEU A 116 -12.56 2.65 -16.77
CA LEU A 116 -12.94 1.24 -16.66
C LEU A 116 -14.38 1.09 -16.12
N ALA A 117 -14.78 1.92 -15.17
CA ALA A 117 -16.12 1.88 -14.58
C ALA A 117 -17.22 2.44 -15.52
N LEU A 118 -16.90 3.42 -16.36
CA LEU A 118 -17.89 4.12 -17.20
C LEU A 118 -17.98 3.60 -18.63
N GLY A 119 -16.94 2.95 -19.15
CA GLY A 119 -16.98 2.58 -20.56
C GLY A 119 -17.89 1.37 -20.81
N PRO A 120 -18.28 1.16 -22.08
CA PRO A 120 -19.32 0.21 -22.43
C PRO A 120 -18.92 -1.21 -22.03
N ASP A 121 -19.82 -1.93 -21.34
CA ASP A 121 -19.59 -3.32 -20.90
C ASP A 121 -19.07 -4.19 -22.05
N ALA A 122 -19.57 -3.99 -23.26
CA ALA A 122 -19.17 -4.72 -24.47
C ALA A 122 -17.75 -4.39 -24.95
N LEU A 123 -17.24 -3.17 -24.71
CA LEU A 123 -15.90 -2.77 -25.16
C LEU A 123 -14.81 -3.29 -24.22
N TRP A 124 -15.10 -3.37 -22.91
CA TRP A 124 -14.10 -3.77 -21.92
C TRP A 124 -14.04 -5.28 -21.67
N ARG A 125 -15.18 -5.99 -21.76
CA ARG A 125 -15.20 -7.44 -21.53
C ARG A 125 -14.31 -8.18 -22.53
N ASP A 126 -14.42 -7.81 -23.80
CA ASP A 126 -13.61 -8.39 -24.88
C ASP A 126 -12.16 -7.88 -24.88
N ALA A 127 -11.90 -6.70 -24.31
CA ALA A 127 -10.58 -6.06 -24.32
C ALA A 127 -9.75 -6.31 -23.05
N VAL A 128 -10.28 -6.93 -22.00
CA VAL A 128 -9.55 -7.15 -20.73
C VAL A 128 -9.33 -8.62 -20.45
N ALA A 129 -10.26 -9.51 -20.82
CA ALA A 129 -10.15 -10.94 -20.54
C ALA A 129 -10.49 -11.78 -21.79
N PRO A 130 -9.56 -11.93 -22.75
CA PRO A 130 -9.75 -12.86 -23.85
C PRO A 130 -9.86 -14.27 -23.29
N GLU A 131 -10.96 -14.98 -23.61
CA GLU A 131 -11.16 -16.37 -23.19
C GLU A 131 -10.13 -17.31 -23.83
N ASP A 132 -9.62 -16.95 -25.02
CA ASP A 132 -8.59 -17.68 -25.74
C ASP A 132 -7.39 -16.80 -26.13
N ILE A 133 -6.18 -17.36 -26.01
CA ILE A 133 -4.90 -16.69 -26.37
C ILE A 133 -4.83 -16.40 -27.89
N SER A 134 -5.65 -17.06 -28.71
CA SER A 134 -5.77 -16.75 -30.14
C SER A 134 -6.49 -15.44 -30.43
N ASP A 135 -7.26 -14.91 -29.47
CA ASP A 135 -8.07 -13.70 -29.63
C ASP A 135 -7.38 -12.43 -29.11
N VAL A 136 -6.08 -12.53 -28.82
CA VAL A 136 -5.24 -11.41 -28.41
C VAL A 136 -5.10 -10.44 -29.59
N ASN A 137 -6.02 -9.48 -29.67
CA ASN A 137 -6.02 -8.45 -30.69
C ASN A 137 -5.09 -7.28 -30.30
N LEU A 138 -4.75 -6.45 -31.29
CA LEU A 138 -3.88 -5.28 -31.07
C LEU A 138 -4.46 -4.30 -30.04
N ALA A 139 -5.78 -4.21 -29.94
CA ALA A 139 -6.46 -3.34 -28.98
C ALA A 139 -6.23 -3.79 -27.53
N TRP A 140 -6.28 -5.09 -27.27
CA TRP A 140 -5.97 -5.69 -25.96
C TRP A 140 -4.52 -5.39 -25.55
N LEU A 141 -3.56 -5.64 -26.45
CA LEU A 141 -2.14 -5.35 -26.19
C LEU A 141 -1.90 -3.86 -25.91
N LEU A 142 -2.55 -2.96 -26.66
CA LEU A 142 -2.47 -1.52 -26.43
C LEU A 142 -3.10 -1.13 -25.09
N GLY A 143 -4.25 -1.72 -24.74
CA GLY A 143 -4.91 -1.52 -23.45
C GLY A 143 -4.02 -1.95 -22.29
N LEU A 144 -3.49 -3.17 -22.35
CA LEU A 144 -2.56 -3.71 -21.36
C LEU A 144 -1.32 -2.82 -21.23
N LEU A 145 -0.70 -2.43 -22.35
CA LEU A 145 0.49 -1.57 -22.36
C LEU A 145 0.20 -0.18 -21.78
N LEU A 146 -0.97 0.39 -22.08
CA LEU A 146 -1.38 1.68 -21.56
C LEU A 146 -1.65 1.64 -20.05
N VAL A 147 -2.42 0.65 -19.58
CA VAL A 147 -2.71 0.45 -18.16
C VAL A 147 -1.41 0.18 -17.39
N THR A 148 -0.61 -0.77 -17.86
CA THR A 148 0.68 -1.10 -17.26
C THR A 148 1.60 0.12 -17.26
N GLY A 149 1.68 0.87 -18.36
CA GLY A 149 2.48 2.08 -18.47
C GLY A 149 2.04 3.17 -17.49
N ILE A 150 0.74 3.39 -17.32
CA ILE A 150 0.18 4.33 -16.34
C ILE A 150 0.60 3.94 -14.92
N TYR A 151 0.50 2.66 -14.57
CA TYR A 151 0.89 2.20 -13.24
C TYR A 151 2.39 2.26 -12.99
N PHE A 152 3.20 1.81 -13.96
CA PHE A 152 4.65 1.92 -13.87
C PHE A 152 5.13 3.36 -13.74
N LEU A 153 4.43 4.30 -14.37
CA LEU A 153 4.75 5.72 -14.24
C LEU A 153 4.23 6.31 -12.94
N SER A 154 3.01 6.00 -12.52
CA SER A 154 2.39 6.59 -11.32
C SER A 154 2.97 6.05 -10.00
N LEU A 155 3.31 4.77 -9.93
CA LEU A 155 3.82 4.12 -8.72
C LEU A 155 5.08 4.78 -8.12
N PRO A 156 6.16 5.06 -8.88
CA PRO A 156 7.33 5.73 -8.31
C PRO A 156 7.03 7.15 -7.84
N PHE A 157 6.15 7.89 -8.53
CA PHE A 157 5.73 9.22 -8.08
C PHE A 157 4.86 9.16 -6.82
N LEU A 158 3.98 8.17 -6.73
CA LEU A 158 3.16 7.92 -5.56
C LEU A 158 4.04 7.58 -4.36
N LEU A 159 4.98 6.64 -4.51
CA LEU A 159 5.94 6.28 -3.47
C LEU A 159 6.80 7.46 -3.05
N TYR A 160 7.25 8.28 -3.99
CA TYR A 160 7.98 9.51 -3.71
C TYR A 160 7.14 10.49 -2.87
N ALA A 161 5.88 10.71 -3.25
CA ALA A 161 4.98 11.61 -2.54
C ALA A 161 4.63 11.08 -1.14
N LEU A 162 4.33 9.78 -1.00
CA LEU A 162 4.08 9.14 0.29
C LEU A 162 5.31 9.21 1.21
N GLY A 163 6.50 8.90 0.69
CA GLY A 163 7.73 8.99 1.46
C GLY A 163 7.95 10.39 2.02
N ARG A 164 7.65 11.42 1.23
CA ARG A 164 7.72 12.82 1.65
C ARG A 164 6.63 13.21 2.66
N LEU A 165 5.42 12.68 2.49
CA LEU A 165 4.26 12.95 3.36
C LEU A 165 4.41 12.34 4.76
N ILE A 166 4.84 11.08 4.81
CA ILE A 166 5.02 10.34 6.07
C ILE A 166 6.29 10.85 6.81
N GLY A 167 7.11 11.68 6.16
CA GLY A 167 8.40 12.10 6.71
C GLY A 167 9.33 10.90 6.88
N VAL A 168 9.15 9.87 6.04
CA VAL A 168 10.09 8.76 5.97
C VAL A 168 11.37 9.38 5.45
N GLY A 169 12.31 9.63 6.35
CA GLY A 169 13.60 10.25 6.05
C GLY A 169 14.48 9.43 5.10
N LEU A 170 13.92 8.55 4.27
CA LEU A 170 14.60 7.79 3.23
C LEU A 170 15.46 8.70 2.35
N PHE A 171 14.98 9.92 2.06
CA PHE A 171 15.74 10.91 1.31
C PHE A 171 16.84 11.62 2.13
N ASP A 172 16.73 11.58 3.45
CA ASP A 172 17.73 12.13 4.38
C ASP A 172 18.85 11.12 4.68
N LEU A 173 18.66 9.84 4.36
CA LEU A 173 19.68 8.81 4.51
C LEU A 173 20.85 9.02 3.53
N PRO A 174 22.08 8.66 3.90
CA PRO A 174 23.20 8.67 2.96
C PRO A 174 22.96 7.71 1.80
N ARG A 175 23.44 8.05 0.61
CA ARG A 175 23.21 7.31 -0.65
C ARG A 175 23.52 5.81 -0.54
N ARG A 176 24.50 5.43 0.29
CA ARG A 176 24.84 4.01 0.54
C ARG A 176 23.70 3.25 1.22
N GLU A 177 23.10 3.83 2.27
CA GLU A 177 21.99 3.20 2.98
C GLU A 177 20.72 3.15 2.13
N GLN A 178 20.46 4.19 1.33
CA GLN A 178 19.37 4.16 0.35
C GLN A 178 19.51 2.99 -0.63
N VAL A 179 20.72 2.79 -1.19
CA VAL A 179 21.00 1.67 -2.10
C VAL A 179 20.82 0.33 -1.38
N VAL A 180 21.27 0.20 -0.13
CA VAL A 180 21.08 -1.03 0.65
C VAL A 180 19.59 -1.32 0.86
N CYS A 181 18.79 -0.33 1.24
CA CYS A 181 17.33 -0.48 1.37
C CYS A 181 16.70 -0.94 0.06
N VAL A 182 17.03 -0.29 -1.06
CA VAL A 182 16.49 -0.63 -2.38
C VAL A 182 16.88 -2.05 -2.78
N VAL A 183 18.14 -2.44 -2.59
CA VAL A 183 18.62 -3.80 -2.90
C VAL A 183 17.93 -4.85 -2.04
N LEU A 184 17.74 -4.59 -0.74
CA LEU A 184 17.02 -5.50 0.16
C LEU A 184 15.57 -5.69 -0.28
N VAL A 185 14.84 -4.60 -0.49
CA VAL A 185 13.44 -4.66 -0.95
C VAL A 185 13.36 -5.38 -2.29
N ALA A 186 14.22 -5.04 -3.25
CA ALA A 186 14.26 -5.69 -4.55
C ALA A 186 14.54 -7.20 -4.44
N SER A 187 15.48 -7.60 -3.58
CA SER A 187 15.80 -9.02 -3.36
C SER A 187 14.60 -9.79 -2.77
N ILE A 188 13.89 -9.20 -1.82
CA ILE A 188 12.70 -9.81 -1.21
C ILE A 188 11.54 -9.89 -2.20
N THR A 189 11.37 -8.87 -3.04
CA THR A 189 10.41 -8.92 -4.15
C THR A 189 10.72 -10.07 -5.11
N VAL A 190 11.98 -10.24 -5.51
CA VAL A 190 12.40 -11.37 -6.38
C VAL A 190 12.12 -12.71 -5.72
N LEU A 191 12.42 -12.85 -4.42
CA LEU A 191 12.10 -14.06 -3.66
C LEU A 191 10.59 -14.32 -3.62
N GLY A 192 9.78 -13.29 -3.42
CA GLY A 192 8.32 -13.38 -3.50
C GLY A 192 7.87 -13.90 -4.86
N THR A 193 8.43 -13.38 -5.96
CA THR A 193 8.12 -13.84 -7.32
C THR A 193 8.50 -15.28 -7.57
N VAL A 194 9.68 -15.71 -7.12
CA VAL A 194 10.08 -17.11 -7.22
C VAL A 194 9.14 -18.00 -6.39
N ALA A 195 8.77 -17.57 -5.19
CA ALA A 195 7.85 -18.31 -4.33
C ALA A 195 6.45 -18.43 -4.96
N GLY A 196 5.91 -17.32 -5.51
CA GLY A 196 4.63 -17.30 -6.21
C GLY A 196 4.63 -18.18 -7.48
N ALA A 197 5.71 -18.15 -8.27
CA ALA A 197 5.85 -19.01 -9.44
C ALA A 197 5.92 -20.50 -9.09
N ASN A 198 6.29 -20.83 -7.85
CA ASN A 198 6.30 -22.18 -7.31
C ASN A 198 5.14 -22.46 -6.34
N HIS A 199 4.07 -21.65 -6.37
CA HIS A 199 2.95 -21.78 -5.44
C HIS A 199 2.33 -23.18 -5.37
N PRO A 200 2.22 -24.00 -6.45
CA PRO A 200 1.58 -25.32 -6.34
C PRO A 200 2.34 -26.28 -5.42
N ARG A 201 3.63 -26.00 -5.13
CA ARG A 201 4.44 -26.79 -4.19
C ARG A 201 4.40 -26.27 -2.76
N LEU A 202 3.98 -25.02 -2.56
CA LEU A 202 4.03 -24.33 -1.27
C LEU A 202 2.65 -24.22 -0.61
N VAL A 203 1.59 -24.05 -1.42
CA VAL A 203 0.25 -23.70 -0.95
C VAL A 203 -0.79 -24.50 -1.75
N THR A 204 -1.73 -25.13 -1.05
CA THR A 204 -2.86 -25.87 -1.64
C THR A 204 -4.07 -24.95 -1.85
N CYS A 205 -5.04 -25.38 -2.67
CA CYS A 205 -6.23 -24.56 -2.97
C CYS A 205 -7.10 -24.31 -1.73
N GLU A 206 -7.12 -25.28 -0.82
CA GLU A 206 -7.82 -25.15 0.45
C GLU A 206 -7.28 -23.99 1.31
N ASN A 207 -5.97 -23.69 1.23
CA ASN A 207 -5.39 -22.57 1.96
C ASN A 207 -5.85 -21.22 1.39
N PHE A 208 -5.94 -21.09 0.06
CA PHE A 208 -6.48 -19.88 -0.59
C PHE A 208 -7.97 -19.70 -0.26
N GLU A 209 -8.75 -20.78 -0.31
CA GLU A 209 -10.17 -20.74 0.02
C GLU A 209 -10.41 -20.34 1.48
N ARG A 210 -9.66 -20.91 2.43
CA ARG A 210 -9.73 -20.54 3.85
C ARG A 210 -9.27 -19.11 4.12
N ALA A 211 -8.30 -18.62 3.35
CA ALA A 211 -7.87 -17.22 3.41
C ALA A 211 -8.89 -16.25 2.80
N GLY A 212 -9.86 -16.75 2.02
CA GLY A 212 -10.79 -15.93 1.25
C GLY A 212 -10.11 -15.23 0.07
N ASP A 213 -8.97 -15.75 -0.40
CA ASP A 213 -8.20 -15.20 -1.51
C ASP A 213 -8.59 -15.84 -2.86
N TYR A 214 -8.20 -15.18 -3.95
CA TYR A 214 -8.42 -15.69 -5.30
C TYR A 214 -7.53 -16.91 -5.59
N GLN A 215 -8.14 -18.00 -6.08
CA GLN A 215 -7.41 -19.23 -6.41
C GLN A 215 -6.70 -19.09 -7.76
N PRO A 216 -5.38 -19.33 -7.83
CA PRO A 216 -4.68 -19.35 -9.11
C PRO A 216 -5.15 -20.53 -9.98
N PRO A 217 -5.12 -20.41 -11.32
CA PRO A 217 -5.65 -21.41 -12.24
C PRO A 217 -4.93 -22.77 -12.17
N ASP A 218 -3.64 -22.78 -11.80
CA ASP A 218 -2.80 -23.98 -11.73
C ASP A 218 -2.75 -24.63 -10.33
N CYS A 219 -3.74 -24.34 -9.49
CA CYS A 219 -3.76 -24.84 -8.13
C CYS A 219 -4.11 -26.34 -8.06
N THR A 220 -3.27 -27.13 -7.37
CA THR A 220 -3.53 -28.56 -7.11
C THR A 220 -4.36 -28.75 -5.84
N ARG A 221 -5.49 -29.46 -5.97
CA ARG A 221 -6.30 -29.92 -4.84
C ARG A 221 -5.65 -31.08 -4.10
#